data_AF-A0A971FEY2-F1
#
_entry.id   AF-A0A971FEY2-F1
#
_cell.length_a   1.000
_cell.length_b   1.000
_cell.length_c   1.000
_cell.angle_alpha   90.00
_cell.angle_beta   90.00
_cell.angle_gamma   90.00
#
_symmetry.space_group_name_H-M   'P 1'
#
loop_
_entity.id
_entity.type
_entity.pdbx_description
1 polymer ?
#
loop_
_entity_poly.entity_id
_entity_poly.type
_entity_poly.pdbx_seq_one_letter_code
_entity_poly.pdbx_strand_id
1 'polypeptide(L)'
;VFFAIHEGEERAMLTGVIGGLYQDIAVGSVLGHHVLCYVLVGFLVGRLSTRLVTEHAAVKAGFVFTGALVQGALFTLIQYVQQPGLGLLYPLGAVTVPSAFYTALVTPIVLMLLDAVWGRPERDAFTRELG
;
A
#
# COMPACT_ATOMS: atom_id res chain seq x y z
N VAL A 1 -0.99 -2.76 -0.76
CA VAL A 1 0.18 -3.31 -1.50
C VAL A 1 0.21 -4.84 -1.50
N PHE A 2 0.11 -5.53 -0.36
CA PHE A 2 0.07 -7.02 -0.33
C PHE A 2 -1.00 -7.62 -1.26
N PHE A 3 -2.26 -7.20 -1.12
CA PHE A 3 -3.36 -7.63 -1.97
C PHE A 3 -3.18 -7.25 -3.44
N ALA A 4 -2.45 -6.16 -3.71
CA ALA A 4 -2.14 -5.73 -5.07
C ALA A 4 -1.14 -6.66 -5.76
N ILE A 5 -0.25 -7.28 -5.01
CA ILE A 5 0.74 -8.23 -5.53
C ILE A 5 0.11 -9.61 -5.72
N HIS A 6 -0.75 -10.06 -4.80
CA HIS A 6 -1.29 -11.42 -4.83
C HIS A 6 -2.62 -11.57 -5.56
N GLU A 7 -3.49 -10.55 -5.50
CA GLU A 7 -4.88 -10.68 -5.93
C GLU A 7 -5.29 -9.61 -6.96
N GLY A 8 -4.33 -8.81 -7.42
CA GLY A 8 -4.51 -7.81 -8.47
C GLY A 8 -5.10 -6.47 -8.00
N GLU A 9 -5.36 -5.59 -8.97
CA GLU A 9 -5.75 -4.20 -8.73
C GLU A 9 -7.14 -4.05 -8.09
N GLU A 10 -8.13 -4.87 -8.49
CA GLU A 10 -9.50 -4.76 -8.00
C GLU A 10 -9.61 -5.01 -6.49
N ARG A 11 -9.01 -6.11 -6.02
CA ARG A 11 -9.00 -6.44 -4.59
C ARG A 11 -8.11 -5.50 -3.78
N ALA A 12 -7.04 -4.97 -4.38
CA ALA A 12 -6.24 -3.92 -3.76
C ALA A 12 -7.02 -2.62 -3.56
N MET A 13 -7.87 -2.23 -4.52
CA MET A 13 -8.74 -1.06 -4.39
C MET A 13 -9.79 -1.28 -3.30
N LEU A 14 -10.47 -2.44 -3.27
CA LEU A 14 -11.47 -2.75 -2.25
C LEU A 14 -10.89 -2.73 -0.83
N THR A 15 -9.73 -3.36 -0.63
CA THR A 15 -9.02 -3.32 0.65
C THR A 15 -8.53 -1.92 1.00
N GLY A 16 -8.17 -1.12 -0.01
CA GLY A 16 -7.87 0.30 0.13
C GLY A 16 -9.06 1.15 0.59
N VAL A 17 -10.28 0.86 0.10
CA VAL A 17 -11.51 1.52 0.58
C VAL A 17 -11.75 1.20 2.05
N ILE A 18 -11.73 -0.08 2.41
CA ILE A 18 -12.02 -0.52 3.78
C ILE A 18 -10.96 0.01 4.75
N GLY A 19 -9.68 -0.15 4.41
CA GLY A 19 -8.57 0.31 5.24
C GLY A 19 -8.50 1.84 5.34
N GLY A 20 -8.76 2.55 4.26
CA GLY A 20 -8.81 4.01 4.26
C GLY A 20 -9.97 4.56 5.07
N LEU A 21 -11.13 3.93 4.99
CA LEU A 21 -12.30 4.33 5.78
C LEU A 21 -12.05 4.09 7.28
N TYR A 22 -11.45 2.95 7.61
CA TYR A 22 -11.02 2.67 8.98
C TYR A 22 -10.05 3.74 9.50
N GLN A 23 -9.06 4.12 8.70
CA GLN A 23 -8.10 5.14 9.09
C GLN A 23 -8.75 6.53 9.22
N ASP A 24 -9.66 6.89 8.32
CA ASP A 24 -10.37 8.17 8.41
C ASP A 24 -11.16 8.26 9.74
N ILE A 25 -11.81 7.17 10.15
CA ILE A 25 -12.54 7.09 11.42
C ILE A 25 -11.58 7.12 12.62
N ALA A 26 -10.48 6.37 12.56
CA ALA A 26 -9.55 6.22 13.69
C ALA A 26 -8.78 7.51 14.01
N VAL A 27 -8.39 8.27 12.98
CA VAL A 27 -7.63 9.52 13.12
C VAL A 27 -8.57 10.73 13.31
N GLY A 28 -9.87 10.57 13.04
CA GLY A 28 -10.83 11.66 13.06
C GLY A 28 -10.63 12.66 11.91
N SER A 29 -10.04 12.20 10.80
CA SER A 29 -9.91 13.01 9.58
C SER A 29 -11.23 13.06 8.81
N VAL A 30 -11.33 14.01 7.88
CA VAL A 30 -12.49 14.11 7.01
C VAL A 30 -12.60 12.82 6.17
N LEU A 31 -13.76 12.17 6.25
CA LEU A 31 -14.05 10.94 5.52
C LEU A 31 -13.69 11.07 4.04
N GLY A 32 -12.93 10.10 3.53
CA GLY A 32 -12.56 10.01 2.12
C GLY A 32 -11.11 10.39 1.82
N HIS A 33 -10.40 11.09 2.71
CA HIS A 33 -9.02 11.52 2.45
C HIS A 33 -8.09 10.32 2.35
N HIS A 34 -8.12 9.44 3.35
CA HIS A 34 -7.30 8.24 3.32
C HIS A 34 -7.85 7.21 2.32
N VAL A 35 -9.17 7.10 2.17
CA VAL A 35 -9.80 6.23 1.15
C VAL A 35 -9.26 6.52 -0.24
N LEU A 36 -9.30 7.78 -0.69
CA LEU A 36 -8.84 8.15 -2.04
C LEU A 36 -7.35 7.84 -2.24
N CYS A 37 -6.52 8.15 -1.24
CA CYS A 37 -5.09 7.90 -1.33
C CYS A 37 -4.78 6.40 -1.40
N TYR A 38 -5.42 5.57 -0.58
CA TYR A 38 -5.18 4.13 -0.56
C TYR A 38 -5.72 3.42 -1.79
N VAL A 39 -6.86 3.82 -2.31
CA VAL A 39 -7.41 3.26 -3.56
C VAL A 39 -6.49 3.57 -4.74
N LEU A 40 -6.03 4.82 -4.88
CA LEU A 40 -5.10 5.21 -5.94
C LEU A 40 -3.79 4.43 -5.86
N VAL A 41 -3.22 4.29 -4.66
CA VAL A 41 -1.99 3.52 -4.47
C VAL A 41 -2.22 2.03 -4.73
N GLY A 42 -3.36 1.48 -4.27
CA GLY A 42 -3.75 0.11 -4.55
C GLY A 42 -3.86 -0.19 -6.04
N PHE A 43 -4.50 0.71 -6.79
CA PHE A 43 -4.61 0.64 -8.25
C PHE A 43 -3.24 0.73 -8.94
N LEU A 44 -2.44 1.76 -8.65
CA LEU A 44 -1.13 1.96 -9.28
C LEU A 44 -0.20 0.76 -9.01
N VAL A 45 -0.13 0.32 -7.76
CA VAL A 45 0.73 -0.80 -7.38
C VAL A 45 0.21 -2.12 -7.94
N GLY A 46 -1.10 -2.35 -8.00
CA GLY A 46 -1.69 -3.56 -8.61
C GLY A 46 -1.48 -3.64 -10.12
N ARG A 47 -1.52 -2.50 -10.79
CA ARG A 47 -1.24 -2.41 -12.23
C ARG A 47 0.25 -2.57 -12.56
N LEU A 48 1.13 -2.16 -11.64
CA LEU A 48 2.58 -2.32 -11.79
C LEU A 48 3.05 -3.73 -11.40
N SER A 49 2.48 -4.32 -10.34
CA SER A 49 2.83 -5.68 -9.88
C SER A 49 2.50 -6.74 -10.93
N THR A 50 1.40 -6.58 -11.67
CA THR A 50 1.02 -7.49 -12.78
C THR A 50 1.99 -7.44 -13.96
N ARG A 51 2.79 -6.38 -14.10
CA ARG A 51 3.80 -6.22 -15.18
C ARG A 51 5.23 -6.56 -14.77
N LEU A 52 5.53 -6.63 -13.47
CA LEU A 52 6.88 -6.82 -12.94
C LEU A 52 6.97 -8.17 -12.22
N VAL A 53 7.94 -9.01 -12.58
CA VAL A 53 8.20 -10.29 -11.89
C VAL A 53 8.59 -10.00 -10.45
N THR A 54 7.63 -10.11 -9.53
CA THR A 54 7.74 -9.61 -8.14
C THR A 54 8.24 -10.69 -7.17
N GLU A 55 9.20 -11.52 -7.58
CA GLU A 55 9.68 -12.64 -6.75
C GLU A 55 10.64 -12.18 -5.64
N HIS A 56 11.42 -11.13 -5.89
CA HIS A 56 12.41 -10.67 -4.91
C HIS A 56 11.78 -9.78 -3.85
N ALA A 57 12.05 -10.09 -2.57
CA ALA A 57 11.58 -9.32 -1.42
C ALA A 57 11.98 -7.83 -1.49
N ALA A 58 13.15 -7.52 -2.06
CA ALA A 58 13.61 -6.15 -2.26
C ALA A 58 12.70 -5.36 -3.23
N VAL A 59 12.18 -6.00 -4.27
CA VAL A 59 11.26 -5.38 -5.23
C VAL A 59 9.91 -5.10 -4.55
N LYS A 60 9.40 -6.06 -3.75
CA LYS A 60 8.18 -5.86 -2.95
C LYS A 60 8.33 -4.69 -1.98
N ALA A 61 9.46 -4.58 -1.28
CA ALA A 61 9.74 -3.45 -0.38
C ALA A 61 9.82 -2.11 -1.14
N GLY A 62 10.42 -2.08 -2.33
CA GLY A 62 10.47 -0.89 -3.18
C GLY A 62 9.08 -0.39 -3.61
N PHE A 63 8.16 -1.31 -3.95
CA PHE A 63 6.77 -0.96 -4.23
C PHE A 63 6.03 -0.38 -3.03
N VAL A 64 6.32 -0.90 -1.84
CA VAL A 64 5.70 -0.40 -0.62
C VAL A 64 6.22 0.98 -0.28
N PHE A 65 7.53 1.19 -0.42
CA PHE A 65 8.14 2.50 -0.20
C PHE A 65 7.56 3.56 -1.16
N THR A 66 7.53 3.26 -2.45
CA THR A 66 6.98 4.18 -3.45
C THR A 66 5.48 4.40 -3.25
N GLY A 67 4.71 3.36 -2.94
CA GLY A 67 3.30 3.47 -2.62
C GLY A 67 3.03 4.34 -1.38
N ALA A 68 3.80 4.16 -0.31
CA ALA A 68 3.68 4.97 0.91
C ALA A 68 4.06 6.44 0.67
N LEU A 69 5.11 6.70 -0.12
CA LEU A 69 5.46 8.06 -0.53
C LEU A 69 4.34 8.72 -1.34
N VAL A 70 3.76 8.01 -2.30
CA VAL A 70 2.63 8.53 -3.10
C VAL A 70 1.42 8.78 -2.22
N GLN A 71 1.08 7.86 -1.31
CA GLN A 71 -0.03 8.01 -0.37
C GLN A 71 0.13 9.27 0.49
N GLY A 72 1.29 9.44 1.13
CA GLY A 72 1.56 10.60 1.97
C GLY A 72 1.67 11.91 1.18
N ALA A 73 2.19 11.86 -0.05
CA ALA A 73 2.23 13.01 -0.95
C ALA A 73 0.83 13.47 -1.36
N LEU A 74 -0.03 12.54 -1.77
CA LEU A 74 -1.43 12.83 -2.08
C LEU A 74 -2.18 13.38 -0.86
N PHE A 75 -2.00 12.76 0.30
CA PHE A 75 -2.65 13.25 1.52
C PHE A 75 -2.21 14.68 1.87
N THR A 76 -0.90 14.95 1.81
CA THR A 76 -0.37 16.31 2.07
C THR A 76 -0.88 17.31 1.04
N LEU A 77 -1.00 16.91 -0.23
CA LEU A 77 -1.55 17.77 -1.28
C LEU A 77 -3.02 18.12 -0.99
N ILE A 78 -3.84 17.14 -0.59
CA ILE A 78 -5.24 17.40 -0.26
C ILE A 78 -5.34 18.35 0.94
N GLN A 79 -4.54 18.14 1.98
CA GLN A 79 -4.48 19.02 3.14
C GLN A 79 -4.04 20.44 2.78
N TYR A 80 -3.06 20.58 1.87
CA TYR A 80 -2.59 21.87 1.40
C TYR A 80 -3.69 22.64 0.64
N VAL A 81 -4.50 21.95 -0.17
CA VAL A 81 -5.64 22.58 -0.88
C VAL A 81 -6.70 23.10 0.09
N GLN A 82 -6.93 22.40 1.21
CA GLN A 82 -7.89 22.82 2.24
C GLN A 82 -7.35 23.92 3.16
N GLN A 83 -6.08 23.83 3.54
CA GLN A 83 -5.41 24.75 4.45
C GLN A 83 -4.00 25.09 3.94
N PRO A 84 -3.86 26.07 3.04
CA PRO A 84 -2.58 26.43 2.44
C PRO A 84 -1.52 26.86 3.47
N GLY A 85 -1.96 27.33 4.65
CA GLY A 85 -1.09 27.80 5.72
C GLY A 85 -0.21 26.72 6.36
N LEU A 86 -0.52 25.42 6.17
CA LEU A 86 0.29 24.31 6.70
C LEU A 86 1.60 24.09 5.93
N GLY A 87 1.69 24.61 4.70
CA GLY A 87 2.85 24.42 3.82
C GLY A 87 3.00 22.98 3.31
N LEU A 88 3.56 22.82 2.10
CA LEU A 88 3.67 21.51 1.45
C LEU A 88 4.96 20.75 1.82
N LEU A 89 6.07 21.46 1.98
CA LEU A 89 7.40 20.84 2.09
C LEU A 89 7.67 20.25 3.49
N TYR A 90 7.21 20.93 4.54
CA TYR A 90 7.47 20.50 5.91
C TYR A 90 6.79 19.15 6.24
N PRO A 91 5.50 18.91 5.95
CA PRO A 91 4.86 17.62 6.24
C PRO A 91 5.44 16.49 5.37
N LEU A 92 5.80 16.79 4.12
CA LEU A 92 6.42 15.79 3.24
C LEU A 92 7.76 15.28 3.80
N GLY A 93 8.65 16.21 4.20
CA GLY A 93 9.96 15.85 4.73
C GLY A 93 9.92 15.28 6.14
N ALA A 94 9.10 15.85 7.02
CA ALA A 94 9.08 15.51 8.44
C ALA A 94 8.18 14.30 8.77
N VAL A 95 7.15 14.03 7.97
CA VAL A 95 6.15 12.99 8.26
C VAL A 95 6.13 11.92 7.17
N THR A 96 5.94 12.32 5.90
CA THR A 96 5.76 11.36 4.80
C THR A 96 7.01 10.51 4.54
N VAL A 97 8.19 11.13 4.44
CA VAL A 97 9.43 10.40 4.17
C VAL A 97 9.80 9.42 5.29
N PRO A 98 9.82 9.81 6.58
CA PRO A 98 10.10 8.88 7.67
C PRO A 98 9.06 7.75 7.76
N SER A 99 7.77 8.08 7.64
CA SER A 99 6.69 7.09 7.69
C SER A 99 6.81 6.05 6.58
N ALA A 100 7.10 6.51 5.34
CA ALA A 100 7.33 5.61 4.21
C ALA A 100 8.57 4.72 4.43
N PHE A 101 9.63 5.27 5.00
CA PHE A 101 10.85 4.52 5.31
C PHE A 101 10.62 3.43 6.37
N TYR A 102 9.97 3.77 7.48
CA TYR A 102 9.60 2.78 8.51
C TYR A 102 8.68 1.69 7.94
N THR A 103 7.67 2.10 7.16
CA THR A 103 6.76 1.15 6.52
C THR A 103 7.52 0.21 5.58
N ALA A 104 8.43 0.71 4.75
CA ALA A 104 9.22 -0.10 3.83
C ALA A 104 10.17 -1.08 4.54
N LEU A 105 10.73 -0.71 5.68
CA LEU A 105 11.58 -1.60 6.49
C LEU A 105 10.78 -2.71 7.18
N VAL A 106 9.60 -2.40 7.70
CA VAL A 106 8.75 -3.36 8.41
C VAL A 106 8.05 -4.31 7.44
N THR A 107 7.73 -3.83 6.23
CA THR A 107 6.92 -4.59 5.28
C THR A 107 7.51 -5.92 4.83
N PRO A 108 8.81 -6.11 4.50
CA PRO A 108 9.33 -7.43 4.14
C PRO A 108 9.08 -8.47 5.25
N ILE A 109 9.19 -8.06 6.52
CA ILE A 109 8.91 -8.93 7.68
C ILE A 109 7.42 -9.26 7.74
N VAL A 110 6.55 -8.26 7.57
CA VAL A 110 5.08 -8.45 7.55
C VAL A 110 4.65 -9.32 6.38
N LEU A 111 5.23 -9.15 5.19
CA LEU A 111 4.93 -9.98 4.02
C LEU A 111 5.34 -11.43 4.26
N MET A 112 6.53 -11.68 4.83
CA MET A 112 6.95 -13.04 5.20
C MET A 112 6.01 -13.68 6.22
N LEU A 113 5.57 -12.93 7.23
CA LEU A 113 4.61 -13.41 8.23
C LEU A 113 3.25 -13.70 7.60
N LEU A 114 2.75 -12.81 6.73
CA LEU A 114 1.48 -13.02 6.01
C LEU A 114 1.58 -14.23 5.09
N ASP A 115 2.66 -14.38 4.34
CA ASP A 115 2.90 -15.55 3.48
C ASP A 115 2.98 -16.85 4.29
N ALA A 116 3.50 -16.80 5.52
CA ALA A 116 3.55 -17.94 6.44
C ALA A 116 2.17 -18.30 7.03
N VAL A 117 1.36 -17.29 7.39
CA VAL A 117 0.02 -17.47 7.98
C VAL A 117 -1.00 -17.87 6.92
N TRP A 118 -0.93 -17.28 5.73
CA TRP A 118 -1.86 -17.55 4.63
C TRP A 118 -1.48 -18.76 3.77
N GLY A 119 -0.42 -19.48 4.14
CA GLY A 119 -0.10 -20.85 3.70
C GLY A 119 -0.46 -21.16 2.25
N ARG A 120 0.46 -20.89 1.32
CA ARG A 120 0.43 -21.26 -0.12
C ARG A 120 -0.60 -22.34 -0.50
N PRO A 121 -1.81 -21.99 -1.00
CA PRO A 121 -2.68 -22.97 -1.64
C PRO A 121 -2.18 -23.35 -3.05
N GLU A 122 -1.35 -22.52 -3.69
CA GLU A 122 -1.04 -22.65 -5.13
C GLU A 122 0.08 -23.66 -5.48
N ARG A 123 0.87 -24.16 -4.51
CA ARG A 123 1.86 -25.23 -4.81
C ARG A 123 1.24 -26.63 -4.87
N ASP A 124 0.04 -26.82 -4.34
CA ASP A 124 -0.56 -28.16 -4.23
C ASP A 124 -1.49 -28.49 -5.42
N ALA A 125 -1.96 -27.48 -6.17
CA ALA A 125 -2.76 -27.70 -7.38
C ALA A 125 -1.90 -28.26 -8.53
N PHE A 126 -0.74 -27.66 -8.79
CA PHE A 126 0.13 -28.09 -9.91
C PHE A 126 0.79 -29.46 -9.68
N THR A 127 0.99 -29.84 -8.41
CA THR A 127 1.56 -31.15 -8.06
C THR A 127 0.51 -32.28 -8.11
N ARG A 128 -0.79 -31.95 -8.04
CA ARG A 128 -1.89 -32.92 -8.15
C ARG A 128 -2.34 -33.20 -9.59
N GLU A 129 -2.08 -32.31 -10.53
CA GLU A 129 -2.42 -32.52 -11.95
C GLU A 129 -1.34 -33.34 -12.71
N LEU A 130 -0.17 -33.55 -12.11
CA LEU A 130 0.95 -34.31 -12.68
C LEU A 130 1.25 -35.62 -11.92
N GLY A 131 0.38 -36.03 -11.00
CA GLY A 131 0.50 -37.25 -10.19
C GLY A 131 -0.51 -38.31 -10.58
#